data_AF-A0A2T3IEL4-F1
#
_entry.id   AF-A0A2T3IEL4-F1
#
_cell.length_a   1.000
_cell.length_b   1.000
_cell.length_c   1.000
_cell.angle_alpha   90.00
_cell.angle_beta   90.00
_cell.angle_gamma   90.00
#
_symmetry.space_group_name_H-M   'P 1'
#
loop_
_entity.id
_entity.type
_entity.pdbx_description
1 polymer ?
#
loop_
_entity_poly.entity_id
_entity_poly.type
_entity_poly.pdbx_seq_one_letter_code
_entity_poly.pdbx_strand_id
1 'polypeptide(L)'
;MIQITEGVFDAQKIVQAKGGFVNPAVRQTETGQIMHDGRVIQSVEFDVAVTVTEGSSCSGGGKLSVATVLKANAETASSEKNSTTSKISFKVPLAVPIDHISLNELKDKESKDKSELKAAYKRINQSLDQRGSRW
;
A
#
# COMPACT_ATOMS: atom_id res chain seq x y z
N MET A 1 -1.20 17.23 11.35
CA MET A 1 -0.56 15.94 11.02
C MET A 1 -1.23 14.74 11.69
N ILE A 2 -1.79 14.89 12.90
CA ILE A 2 -2.50 13.81 13.63
C ILE A 2 -3.59 13.13 12.78
N GLN A 3 -4.48 13.89 12.14
CA GLN A 3 -5.57 13.32 11.32
C GLN A 3 -5.09 12.40 10.18
N ILE A 4 -3.95 12.71 9.55
CA ILE A 4 -3.39 11.87 8.49
C ILE A 4 -2.84 10.57 9.10
N THR A 5 -2.11 10.68 10.21
CA THR A 5 -1.55 9.51 10.90
C THR A 5 -2.64 8.59 11.45
N GLU A 6 -3.69 9.14 12.05
CA GLU A 6 -4.87 8.40 12.52
C GLU A 6 -5.59 7.74 11.34
N GLY A 7 -5.83 8.46 10.25
CA GLY A 7 -6.45 7.87 9.05
C GLY A 7 -5.63 6.73 8.45
N VAL A 8 -4.29 6.84 8.43
CA VAL A 8 -3.40 5.75 8.00
C VAL A 8 -3.53 4.55 8.94
N PHE A 9 -3.54 4.78 10.26
CA PHE A 9 -3.67 3.73 11.27
C PHE A 9 -5.03 3.01 11.19
N ASP A 10 -6.13 3.75 11.12
CA ASP A 10 -7.48 3.20 11.05
C ASP A 10 -7.69 2.36 9.76
N ALA A 11 -7.11 2.81 8.65
CA ALA A 11 -7.17 2.09 7.38
C ALA A 11 -6.47 0.73 7.42
N GLN A 12 -5.46 0.54 8.28
CA GLN A 12 -4.70 -0.72 8.37
C GLN A 12 -5.62 -1.90 8.63
N LYS A 13 -6.53 -1.79 9.60
CA LYS A 13 -7.42 -2.90 9.99
C LYS A 13 -8.36 -3.32 8.85
N ILE A 14 -8.95 -2.35 8.16
CA ILE A 14 -9.92 -2.61 7.09
C ILE A 14 -9.24 -3.23 5.87
N VAL A 15 -8.07 -2.71 5.51
CA VAL A 15 -7.31 -3.21 4.36
C VAL A 15 -6.71 -4.59 4.65
N GLN A 16 -6.23 -4.83 5.88
CA GLN A 16 -5.74 -6.12 6.31
C GLN A 16 -6.81 -7.20 6.27
N ALA A 17 -8.05 -6.88 6.65
CA ALA A 17 -9.18 -7.82 6.52
C ALA A 17 -9.48 -8.22 5.06
N LYS A 18 -9.04 -7.41 4.08
CA LYS A 18 -9.13 -7.71 2.65
C LYS A 18 -7.84 -8.31 2.07
N GLY A 19 -6.86 -8.60 2.92
CA GLY A 19 -5.59 -9.18 2.53
C GLY A 19 -4.57 -8.18 1.97
N GLY A 20 -4.74 -6.87 2.16
CA GLY A 20 -3.72 -5.85 1.86
C GLY A 20 -3.01 -5.33 3.11
N PHE A 21 -2.07 -4.39 2.95
CA PHE A 21 -1.38 -3.75 4.07
C PHE A 21 -1.15 -2.26 3.80
N VAL A 22 -1.54 -1.41 4.75
CA VAL A 22 -1.30 0.04 4.71
C VAL A 22 -0.06 0.38 5.52
N ASN A 23 0.85 1.14 4.92
CA ASN A 23 2.14 1.51 5.47
C ASN A 23 2.89 0.30 6.12
N PRO A 24 3.08 -0.81 5.38
CA PRO A 24 3.72 -2.00 5.94
C PRO A 24 5.20 -1.74 6.26
N ALA A 25 5.76 -2.57 7.13
CA ALA A 25 7.21 -2.68 7.30
C ALA A 25 7.83 -3.36 6.08
N VAL A 26 8.93 -2.79 5.57
CA VAL A 26 9.53 -3.19 4.28
C VAL A 26 11.03 -3.41 4.42
N ARG A 27 11.56 -4.26 3.55
CA ARG A 27 12.99 -4.36 3.28
C ARG A 27 13.29 -3.63 1.97
N GLN A 28 14.33 -2.80 1.99
CA GLN A 28 14.87 -2.18 0.78
C GLN A 28 15.69 -3.22 0.00
N THR A 29 15.47 -3.31 -1.31
CA THR A 29 16.27 -4.08 -2.26
C THR A 29 16.72 -3.19 -3.41
N GLU A 30 17.60 -3.69 -4.27
CA GLU A 30 18.04 -2.98 -5.49
C GLU A 30 16.87 -2.69 -6.44
N THR A 31 15.83 -3.53 -6.42
CA THR A 31 14.67 -3.46 -7.31
C THR A 31 13.46 -2.75 -6.71
N GLY A 32 13.50 -2.38 -5.43
CA GLY A 32 12.42 -1.64 -4.78
C GLY A 32 12.23 -1.96 -3.29
N GLN A 33 11.01 -1.73 -2.79
CA GLN A 33 10.62 -2.10 -1.43
C GLN A 33 9.75 -3.34 -1.47
N ILE A 34 10.14 -4.35 -0.70
CA ILE A 34 9.44 -5.62 -0.61
C ILE A 34 9.05 -5.92 0.84
N MET A 35 7.91 -6.59 1.01
CA MET A 35 7.53 -7.19 2.28
C MET A 35 8.23 -8.54 2.49
N HIS A 36 8.19 -9.02 3.73
CA HIS A 36 8.76 -10.32 4.13
C HIS A 36 8.15 -11.51 3.37
N ASP A 37 6.91 -11.38 2.89
CA ASP A 37 6.20 -12.39 2.10
C ASP A 37 6.36 -12.20 0.58
N GLY A 38 7.30 -11.35 0.15
CA GLY A 38 7.62 -11.12 -1.26
C GLY A 38 6.73 -10.10 -1.96
N ARG A 39 5.75 -9.49 -1.28
CA ARG A 39 4.90 -8.47 -1.89
C ARG A 39 5.66 -7.21 -2.22
N VAL A 40 5.42 -6.69 -3.42
CA VAL A 40 5.90 -5.37 -3.85
C VAL A 40 5.04 -4.28 -3.21
N ILE A 41 5.70 -3.21 -2.79
CA ILE A 41 5.05 -2.03 -2.22
C ILE A 41 4.82 -0.99 -3.29
N GLN A 42 3.60 -0.47 -3.34
CA GLN A 42 3.19 0.60 -4.23
C GLN A 42 3.04 1.89 -3.44
N SER A 43 3.53 3.01 -3.98
CA SER A 43 3.32 4.33 -3.37
C SER A 43 2.06 4.95 -3.98
N VAL A 44 1.02 5.14 -3.17
CA VAL A 44 -0.22 5.79 -3.61
C VAL A 44 -0.18 7.26 -3.22
N GLU A 45 -0.36 8.14 -4.20
CA GLU A 45 -0.35 9.60 -4.03
C GLU A 45 -1.78 10.11 -3.82
N PHE A 46 -1.95 10.92 -2.78
CA PHE A 46 -3.21 11.55 -2.41
C PHE A 46 -3.07 13.06 -2.50
N ASP A 47 -4.00 13.69 -3.21
CA ASP A 47 -4.16 15.13 -3.28
C ASP A 47 -5.45 15.53 -2.55
N VAL A 48 -5.31 16.33 -1.50
CA VAL A 48 -6.43 16.81 -0.69
C VAL A 48 -6.52 18.33 -0.80
N ALA A 49 -7.63 18.82 -1.33
CA ALA A 49 -7.96 20.24 -1.28
C ALA A 49 -8.70 20.55 0.04
N VAL A 50 -8.16 21.47 0.82
CA VAL A 50 -8.75 21.98 2.05
C VAL A 50 -9.26 23.38 1.78
N THR A 51 -10.57 23.59 1.90
CA THR A 51 -11.18 24.91 1.75
C THR A 51 -11.59 25.42 3.11
N VAL A 52 -11.03 26.57 3.53
CA VAL A 52 -11.52 27.31 4.69
C VAL A 52 -12.66 28.20 4.21
N THR A 53 -13.82 28.08 4.84
CA THR A 53 -14.93 29.01 4.62
C THR A 53 -15.07 29.87 5.88
N GLU A 54 -14.76 31.15 5.77
CA GLU A 54 -15.07 32.10 6.84
C GLU A 54 -16.58 32.38 6.84
N GLY A 55 -17.25 31.97 7.91
CA GLY A 55 -18.65 32.33 8.16
C GLY A 55 -18.72 33.61 8.98
N SER A 56 -19.33 34.66 8.43
CA SER A 56 -19.58 35.93 9.10
C SER A 56 -20.64 35.80 10.20
N SER A 57 -20.40 35.01 11.25
CA SER A 57 -21.20 35.03 12.49
C SER A 57 -20.55 34.16 13.58
N CYS A 58 -19.57 34.68 14.31
CA CYS A 58 -19.48 34.40 15.74
C CYS A 58 -18.56 35.41 16.42
N SER A 59 -19.18 36.44 17.02
CA SER A 59 -18.65 37.03 18.24
C SER A 59 -18.49 35.90 19.26
N GLY A 60 -17.25 35.60 19.67
CA GLY A 60 -16.94 34.57 20.66
C GLY A 60 -16.47 33.23 20.08
N GLY A 61 -15.16 32.97 20.16
CA GLY A 61 -14.57 31.63 20.16
C GLY A 61 -14.77 30.80 18.88
N GLY A 62 -14.17 31.21 17.76
CA GLY A 62 -14.25 30.50 16.48
C GLY A 62 -13.67 29.08 16.55
N LYS A 63 -14.53 28.08 16.70
CA LYS A 63 -14.20 26.67 16.49
C LYS A 63 -14.00 26.45 14.99
N LEU A 64 -12.78 26.10 14.58
CA LEU A 64 -12.47 25.72 13.20
C LEU A 64 -13.28 24.46 12.84
N SER A 65 -14.27 24.60 11.94
CA SER A 65 -15.04 23.46 11.43
C SER A 65 -14.55 23.12 10.03
N VAL A 66 -13.83 21.99 9.90
CA VAL A 66 -13.41 21.46 8.60
C VAL A 66 -14.58 20.68 8.00
N ALA A 67 -15.25 21.24 6.99
CA ALA A 67 -16.26 20.53 6.22
C ALA A 67 -15.58 19.82 5.03
N THR A 68 -15.47 18.49 5.09
CA THR A 68 -15.04 17.68 3.94
C THR A 68 -16.15 17.68 2.90
N VAL A 69 -16.07 18.56 1.89
CA VAL A 69 -17.07 18.61 0.81
C VAL A 69 -16.59 17.77 -0.37
N LEU A 70 -17.08 16.53 -0.45
CA LEU A 70 -17.06 15.73 -1.67
C LEU A 70 -18.14 16.28 -2.62
N LYS A 71 -17.80 17.25 -3.48
CA LYS A 71 -18.76 17.83 -4.43
C LYS A 71 -18.98 16.92 -5.63
N ALA A 72 -20.03 16.09 -5.56
CA ALA A 72 -20.72 15.60 -6.74
C ALA A 72 -21.70 16.69 -7.22
N ASN A 73 -21.44 17.20 -8.43
CA ASN A 73 -22.24 18.09 -9.28
C ASN A 73 -23.57 18.64 -8.71
N ALA A 74 -23.50 19.70 -7.90
CA ALA A 74 -24.68 20.49 -7.52
C ALA A 74 -24.33 21.98 -7.60
N GLU A 75 -24.91 22.67 -8.59
CA GLU A 75 -24.95 24.12 -8.68
C GLU A 75 -25.72 24.66 -7.46
N THR A 76 -25.09 25.48 -6.62
CA THR A 76 -25.82 26.21 -5.57
C THR A 76 -25.19 27.58 -5.35
N ALA A 77 -26.02 28.59 -5.63
CA ALA A 77 -25.98 30.02 -5.33
C ALA A 77 -24.75 30.61 -4.62
N SER A 78 -24.19 31.62 -5.29
CA SER A 78 -23.12 32.52 -4.84
C SER A 78 -23.53 33.35 -3.61
N SER A 79 -22.96 33.00 -2.46
CA SER A 79 -22.67 33.94 -1.38
C SER A 79 -21.16 34.17 -1.44
N GLU A 80 -20.72 35.42 -1.62
CA GLU A 80 -19.30 35.78 -1.61
C GLU A 80 -18.69 35.41 -0.25
N LYS A 81 -18.14 34.21 -0.18
CA LYS A 81 -17.34 33.72 0.93
C LYS A 81 -15.90 33.78 0.48
N ASN A 82 -15.10 34.58 1.17
CA ASN A 82 -13.65 34.58 0.95
C ASN A 82 -13.13 33.21 1.37
N SER A 83 -12.80 32.36 0.39
CA SER A 83 -12.39 30.99 0.64
C SER A 83 -10.92 30.80 0.27
N THR A 84 -10.07 30.55 1.26
CA THR A 84 -8.69 30.11 1.01
C THR A 84 -8.70 28.61 0.80
N THR A 85 -8.24 28.16 -0.37
CA THR A 85 -8.04 26.74 -0.67
C THR A 85 -6.56 26.39 -0.61
N SER A 86 -6.20 25.41 0.22
CA SER A 86 -4.84 24.86 0.32
C SER A 86 -4.83 23.41 -0.15
N LYS A 87 -3.83 23.02 -0.96
CA LYS A 87 -3.66 21.63 -1.41
C LYS A 87 -2.58 20.94 -0.56
N ILE A 88 -2.88 19.75 -0.06
CA ILE A 88 -1.93 18.87 0.64
C ILE A 88 -1.73 17.63 -0.23
N SER A 89 -0.48 17.38 -0.61
CA SER A 89 -0.08 16.17 -1.34
C SER A 89 0.75 15.28 -0.43
N PHE A 90 0.40 14.00 -0.33
CA PHE A 90 1.17 13.03 0.45
C PHE A 90 1.10 11.64 -0.18
N LYS A 91 2.05 10.78 0.20
CA LYS A 91 2.16 9.41 -0.31
C LYS A 91 2.03 8.41 0.82
N VAL A 92 1.29 7.34 0.58
CA VAL A 92 1.15 6.21 1.52
C VAL A 92 1.64 4.94 0.83
N PRO A 93 2.61 4.22 1.42
CA PRO A 93 3.01 2.92 0.89
C PRO A 93 1.92 1.89 1.17
N LEU A 94 1.58 1.10 0.16
CA LEU A 94 0.48 0.15 0.18
C LEU A 94 0.93 -1.17 -0.46
N ALA A 95 0.65 -2.28 0.22
CA ALA A 95 0.59 -3.59 -0.41
C ALA A 95 -0.88 -3.90 -0.71
N VAL A 96 -1.22 -4.06 -1.98
CA VAL A 96 -2.59 -4.38 -2.39
C VAL A 96 -2.93 -5.85 -2.09
N PRO A 97 -4.22 -6.19 -1.96
CA PRO A 97 -4.66 -7.58 -1.89
C PRO A 97 -4.11 -8.41 -3.06
N ILE A 98 -3.65 -9.62 -2.75
CA ILE A 98 -3.22 -10.59 -3.77
C ILE A 98 -4.42 -11.42 -4.20
N ASP A 99 -4.56 -11.61 -5.50
CA ASP A 99 -5.49 -12.58 -6.05
C ASP A 99 -5.06 -14.03 -5.73
N HIS A 100 -5.98 -14.82 -5.18
CA HIS A 100 -5.69 -16.16 -4.67
C HIS A 100 -5.39 -17.17 -5.79
N ILE A 101 -5.94 -16.97 -6.99
CA ILE A 101 -5.71 -17.86 -8.13
C ILE A 101 -4.26 -17.72 -8.57
N SER A 102 -3.84 -16.50 -8.89
CA SER A 102 -2.47 -16.21 -9.30
C SER A 102 -1.44 -16.56 -8.23
N LEU A 103 -1.76 -16.39 -6.93
CA LEU A 103 -0.90 -16.81 -5.83
C LEU A 103 -0.69 -18.34 -5.79
N ASN A 104 -1.73 -19.12 -6.01
CA ASN A 104 -1.62 -20.59 -6.00
C ASN A 104 -0.82 -21.07 -7.21
N GLU A 105 -1.07 -20.52 -8.40
CA GLU A 105 -0.29 -20.83 -9.60
C GLU A 105 1.20 -20.54 -9.41
N LEU A 106 1.54 -19.45 -8.72
CA LEU A 106 2.93 -19.10 -8.42
C LEU A 106 3.56 -20.12 -7.47
N LYS A 107 2.87 -20.49 -6.38
CA LYS A 107 3.36 -21.50 -5.43
C LYS A 107 3.56 -22.86 -6.07
N ASP A 108 2.66 -23.27 -6.96
CA ASP A 108 2.77 -24.53 -7.68
C ASP A 108 4.02 -24.54 -8.57
N LYS A 109 4.27 -23.45 -9.31
CA LYS A 109 5.49 -23.27 -10.10
C LYS A 109 6.75 -23.30 -9.24
N GLU A 110 6.80 -22.54 -8.15
CA GLU A 110 7.96 -22.51 -7.25
C GLU A 110 8.24 -23.89 -6.62
N SER A 111 7.19 -24.63 -6.27
CA SER A 111 7.33 -25.99 -5.73
C SER A 111 7.92 -26.95 -6.76
N LYS A 112 7.48 -26.83 -8.03
CA LYS A 112 7.98 -27.63 -9.15
C LYS A 112 9.44 -27.31 -9.43
N ASP A 113 9.78 -26.03 -9.58
CA ASP A 113 11.14 -25.58 -9.85
C ASP A 113 12.11 -26.03 -8.75
N LYS A 114 11.70 -25.91 -7.48
CA LYS A 114 12.49 -26.37 -6.33
C LYS A 114 12.67 -27.88 -6.33
N SER A 115 11.65 -28.64 -6.72
CA SER A 115 11.72 -30.11 -6.83
C SER A 115 12.68 -30.55 -7.94
N GLU A 116 12.63 -29.87 -9.09
CA GLU A 116 13.50 -30.14 -10.23
C GLU A 116 14.95 -29.81 -9.91
N LEU A 117 15.20 -28.66 -9.28
CA LEU A 117 16.53 -28.24 -8.85
C LEU A 117 17.12 -29.21 -7.81
N LYS A 118 16.31 -29.66 -6.85
CA LYS A 118 16.71 -30.68 -5.86
C LYS A 118 17.03 -32.02 -6.53
N ALA A 119 16.25 -32.44 -7.53
CA ALA A 119 16.51 -33.65 -8.27
C ALA A 119 17.79 -33.55 -9.11
N ALA A 120 18.01 -32.41 -9.77
CA ALA A 120 19.24 -32.13 -10.52
C ALA A 120 20.47 -32.19 -9.62
N TYR A 121 20.43 -31.53 -8.46
CA TYR A 121 21.51 -31.57 -7.48
C TYR A 121 21.83 -33.00 -7.01
N LYS A 122 20.80 -33.80 -6.71
CA LYS A 122 20.97 -35.21 -6.31
C LYS A 122 21.67 -36.03 -7.40
N ARG A 123 21.28 -35.85 -8.67
CA ARG A 123 21.90 -36.56 -9.81
C ARG A 123 23.37 -36.20 -9.99
N ILE A 124 23.71 -34.92 -9.84
CA ILE A 124 25.10 -34.44 -9.95
C ILE A 124 25.96 -35.12 -8.88
N ASN A 125 25.54 -35.10 -7.62
CA ASN A 125 26.31 -35.71 -6.53
C ASN A 125 26.48 -37.22 -6.71
N GLN A 126 25.42 -37.94 -7.11
CA GLN A 126 25.51 -39.38 -7.39
C GLN A 126 26.49 -39.70 -8.54
N SER A 127 26.60 -38.81 -9.55
CA SER A 127 27.54 -38.98 -10.66
C SER A 127 29.00 -38.69 -10.28
N LEU A 128 29.22 -37.92 -9.21
CA LEU A 128 30.55 -37.61 -8.68
C LEU A 128 31.06 -38.77 -7.82
N ASP A 129 30.20 -39.33 -6.97
CA ASP A 129 30.53 -40.50 -6.15
C ASP A 129 30.97 -41.70 -7.00
N GLN A 130 30.25 -41.99 -8.10
CA GLN A 130 30.59 -43.10 -9.00
C GLN A 130 31.91 -42.89 -9.77
N ARG A 131 32.37 -41.64 -9.95
CA ARG A 131 33.68 -41.34 -10.55
C ARG A 131 34.82 -41.41 -9.53
N GLY A 132 34.54 -41.16 -8.25
CA GLY A 132 35.50 -41.29 -7.16
C GLY A 132 35.84 -42.74 -6.81
N SER A 133 34.90 -43.67 -6.93
CA SER A 133 35.13 -45.10 -6.63
C SER A 133 35.87 -45.92 -7.70
N ARG A 134 36.39 -45.30 -8.76
CA ARG A 134 37.12 -45.98 -9.85
C ARG A 134 38.66 -45.85 -9.77
N TRP A 135 39.19 -45.39 -8.64
CA TRP A 135 40.61 -45.28 -8.35
C TRP A 135 40.99 -46.08 -7.10
#